data_AF-A0A9E2MI23-F1
#
_entry.id   AF-A0A9E2MI23-F1
#
_cell.length_a   1.000
_cell.length_b   1.000
_cell.length_c   1.000
_cell.angle_alpha   90.00
_cell.angle_beta   90.00
_cell.angle_gamma   90.00
#
_symmetry.space_group_name_H-M   'P 1'
#
loop_
_entity.id
_entity.type
_entity.pdbx_description
1 polymer ?
#
loop_
_entity_poly.entity_id
_entity_poly.type
_entity_poly.pdbx_seq_one_letter_code
_entity_poly.pdbx_strand_id
1 'polypeptide(L)'
;MQNLTISEWHPNNALAQNTVSFDYFSFFTGVIVALIGVALTIAWDKYKSIKQEKNSLITIAHELETNISELEDNKQTILQELNVLADKKIIVKPLVRLNSDFSSFLTMNCPSIFKNQATLLEEMRKITKLTNEINETIQSRENYRVNNGAMTNYNNRIQIYDEILQNSILRLEMLMPDFVKKIKAHIS
;
A
#
# COMPACT_ATOMS: atom_id res chain seq x y z
N MET A 1 98.57 -27.24 -36.65
CA MET A 1 98.21 -26.38 -35.50
C MET A 1 97.80 -25.02 -36.04
N GLN A 2 96.50 -24.79 -36.19
CA GLN A 2 95.90 -23.48 -36.42
C GLN A 2 94.63 -23.41 -35.56
N ASN A 3 94.55 -22.36 -34.76
CA ASN A 3 93.63 -22.19 -33.64
C ASN A 3 92.21 -21.84 -34.12
N LEU A 4 91.23 -22.53 -33.54
CA LEU A 4 89.82 -22.15 -33.53
C LEU A 4 89.64 -20.96 -32.58
N THR A 5 89.18 -19.81 -33.10
CA THR A 5 88.65 -18.71 -32.30
C THR A 5 87.14 -18.68 -32.43
N ILE A 6 86.47 -18.97 -31.31
CA ILE A 6 85.03 -18.82 -31.10
C ILE A 6 84.79 -17.35 -30.68
N SER A 7 84.03 -16.61 -31.48
CA SER A 7 83.51 -15.26 -31.18
C SER A 7 82.43 -14.98 -32.23
N GLU A 8 81.22 -14.50 -31.96
CA GLU A 8 80.46 -14.20 -30.75
C GLU A 8 78.99 -14.39 -31.17
N TRP A 9 78.17 -14.96 -30.28
CA TRP A 9 76.73 -15.07 -30.49
C TRP A 9 76.13 -13.69 -30.16
N HIS A 10 75.55 -12.99 -31.14
CA HIS A 10 74.78 -11.77 -30.89
C HIS A 10 73.28 -12.10 -30.74
N PRO A 11 72.74 -12.26 -29.52
CA PRO A 11 71.30 -12.14 -29.34
C PRO A 11 70.94 -10.67 -29.47
N ASN A 12 70.54 -10.25 -30.67
CA ASN A 12 69.72 -9.05 -30.80
C ASN A 12 68.33 -9.38 -30.24
N ASN A 13 68.26 -9.54 -28.92
CA ASN A 13 67.02 -9.57 -28.18
C ASN A 13 66.35 -8.22 -28.42
N ALA A 14 65.29 -8.27 -29.22
CA ALA A 14 64.29 -7.24 -29.32
C ALA A 14 63.74 -6.95 -27.92
N LEU A 15 64.39 -6.05 -27.20
CA LEU A 15 63.76 -5.31 -26.13
C LEU A 15 62.92 -4.24 -26.80
N ALA A 16 61.84 -4.68 -27.46
CA ALA A 16 60.69 -3.84 -27.65
C ALA A 16 60.23 -3.47 -26.24
N GLN A 17 60.67 -2.30 -25.77
CA GLN A 17 60.07 -1.63 -24.64
C GLN A 17 58.61 -1.39 -25.05
N ASN A 18 57.74 -2.37 -24.78
CA ASN A 18 56.30 -2.17 -24.75
C ASN A 18 56.05 -1.22 -23.57
N THR A 19 56.27 0.07 -23.79
CA THR A 19 55.69 1.10 -22.95
C THR A 19 54.20 0.97 -23.15
N VAL A 20 53.53 0.25 -22.24
CA VAL A 20 52.08 0.29 -22.15
C VAL A 20 51.75 1.74 -21.80
N SER A 21 51.47 2.55 -22.82
CA SER A 21 51.03 3.92 -22.63
C SER A 21 49.71 3.81 -21.88
N PHE A 22 49.73 4.13 -20.59
CA PHE A 22 48.53 4.13 -19.79
C PHE A 22 47.60 5.19 -20.39
N ASP A 23 46.55 4.74 -21.07
CA ASP A 23 45.59 5.64 -21.69
C ASP A 23 44.69 6.23 -20.61
N TYR A 24 45.21 7.25 -19.93
CA TYR A 24 44.51 8.01 -18.91
C TYR A 24 43.17 8.53 -19.44
N PHE A 25 43.07 8.84 -20.73
CA PHE A 25 41.83 9.31 -21.33
C PHE A 25 40.76 8.21 -21.35
N SER A 26 41.10 6.99 -21.78
CA SER A 26 40.21 5.82 -21.71
C SER A 26 39.82 5.47 -20.26
N PHE A 27 40.73 5.64 -19.31
CA PHE A 27 40.43 5.45 -17.89
C PHE A 27 39.44 6.50 -17.35
N PHE A 28 39.72 7.80 -17.57
CA PHE A 28 38.86 8.89 -17.08
C PHE A 28 37.48 8.88 -17.74
N THR A 29 37.40 8.58 -19.03
CA THR A 29 36.13 8.44 -19.74
C THR A 29 35.30 7.29 -19.16
N GLY A 30 35.91 6.14 -18.88
CA GLY A 30 35.24 5.03 -18.19
C GLY A 30 34.69 5.41 -16.83
N VAL A 31 35.47 6.14 -16.02
CA VAL A 31 35.03 6.64 -14.69
C VAL A 31 33.86 7.62 -14.83
N ILE A 32 33.94 8.58 -15.76
CA ILE A 32 32.86 9.56 -15.98
C ILE A 32 31.58 8.87 -16.43
N VAL A 33 31.66 7.92 -17.36
CA VAL A 33 30.48 7.15 -17.82
C VAL A 33 29.87 6.35 -16.66
N ALA A 34 30.67 5.72 -15.82
CA ALA A 34 30.19 5.00 -14.65
C ALA A 34 29.48 5.94 -13.66
N LEU A 35 30.06 7.11 -13.37
CA LEU A 35 29.44 8.12 -12.50
C LEU A 35 28.09 8.62 -13.04
N ILE A 36 28.02 8.87 -14.35
CA ILE A 36 26.75 9.28 -15.01
C ILE A 36 25.72 8.14 -14.92
N GLY A 37 26.13 6.89 -15.18
CA GLY A 37 25.24 5.73 -15.07
C GLY A 37 24.68 5.54 -13.67
N VAL A 38 25.51 5.69 -12.64
CA VAL A 38 25.08 5.65 -11.24
C VAL A 38 24.14 6.80 -10.91
N ALA A 39 24.49 8.03 -11.32
CA ALA A 39 23.64 9.20 -11.08
C ALA A 39 22.25 9.06 -11.73
N LEU A 40 22.20 8.55 -12.96
CA LEU A 40 20.95 8.29 -13.67
C LEU A 40 20.12 7.21 -12.97
N THR A 41 20.77 6.14 -12.49
CA THR A 41 20.09 5.06 -11.75
C THR A 41 19.47 5.58 -10.46
N ILE A 42 20.22 6.36 -9.68
CA ILE A 42 19.72 6.98 -8.44
C ILE A 42 18.55 7.93 -8.74
N ALA A 43 18.65 8.75 -9.80
CA ALA A 43 17.58 9.65 -10.20
C ALA A 43 16.31 8.89 -10.63
N TRP A 44 16.47 7.80 -11.39
CA TRP A 44 15.38 6.93 -11.82
C TRP A 44 14.68 6.25 -10.63
N ASP A 45 15.46 5.68 -9.72
CA ASP A 45 14.92 5.03 -8.52
C ASP A 45 14.17 6.02 -7.63
N LYS A 46 14.70 7.23 -7.47
CA LYS A 46 14.02 8.31 -6.75
C LYS A 46 12.71 8.70 -7.43
N TYR A 47 12.70 8.87 -8.74
CA TYR A 47 11.48 9.16 -9.50
C TYR A 47 10.43 8.06 -9.35
N LYS A 48 10.84 6.79 -9.49
CA LYS A 48 9.97 5.62 -9.34
C LYS A 48 9.38 5.56 -7.93
N SER A 49 10.19 5.79 -6.91
CA SER A 49 9.76 5.81 -5.50
C SER A 49 8.68 6.87 -5.25
N ILE A 50 8.91 8.12 -5.70
CA ILE A 50 7.93 9.22 -5.55
C ILE A 50 6.61 8.87 -6.25
N LYS A 51 6.68 8.34 -7.48
CA LYS A 51 5.50 7.94 -8.25
C LYS A 51 4.72 6.82 -7.55
N GLN A 52 5.43 5.81 -7.05
CA GLN A 52 4.83 4.69 -6.34
C GLN A 52 4.16 5.14 -5.03
N GLU A 53 4.82 6.02 -4.27
CA GLU A 53 4.26 6.61 -3.05
C GLU A 53 2.96 7.38 -3.33
N LYS A 54 2.97 8.25 -4.35
CA LYS A 54 1.77 8.99 -4.76
C LYS A 54 0.63 8.06 -5.17
N ASN A 55 0.93 7.01 -5.92
CA ASN A 55 -0.07 6.01 -6.31
C ASN A 55 -0.65 5.29 -5.09
N SER A 56 0.17 4.89 -4.12
CA SER A 56 -0.31 4.27 -2.87
C SER A 56 -1.27 5.19 -2.11
N LEU A 57 -0.94 6.48 -2.01
CA LEU A 57 -1.81 7.45 -1.33
C LEU A 57 -3.14 7.66 -2.10
N ILE A 58 -3.10 7.71 -3.42
CA ILE A 58 -4.30 7.79 -4.26
C ILE A 58 -5.19 6.56 -4.05
N THR A 59 -4.61 5.36 -4.07
CA THR A 59 -5.36 4.11 -3.86
C THR A 59 -6.00 4.07 -2.48
N ILE A 60 -5.25 4.41 -1.42
CA ILE A 60 -5.79 4.48 -0.05
C ILE A 60 -6.96 5.48 0.02
N ALA A 61 -6.79 6.67 -0.54
CA ALA A 61 -7.86 7.68 -0.55
C ALA A 61 -9.11 7.17 -1.29
N HIS A 62 -8.93 6.53 -2.45
CA HIS A 62 -10.03 6.00 -3.24
C HIS A 62 -10.79 4.86 -2.53
N GLU A 63 -10.08 3.95 -1.87
CA GLU A 63 -10.71 2.88 -1.10
C GLU A 63 -11.52 3.40 0.08
N LEU A 64 -10.98 4.40 0.80
CA LEU A 64 -11.70 5.04 1.89
C LEU A 64 -12.93 5.80 1.39
N GLU A 65 -12.86 6.47 0.24
CA GLU A 65 -14.03 7.12 -0.36
C GLU A 65 -15.10 6.11 -0.78
N THR A 66 -14.68 4.96 -1.31
CA THR A 66 -15.58 3.85 -1.62
C THR A 66 -16.27 3.36 -0.34
N ASN A 67 -15.52 3.18 0.74
CA ASN A 67 -16.07 2.78 2.03
C ASN A 67 -17.05 3.81 2.61
N ILE A 68 -16.82 5.13 2.41
CA ILE A 68 -17.79 6.16 2.81
C ILE A 68 -19.12 5.96 2.08
N SER A 69 -19.09 5.68 0.77
CA SER A 69 -20.30 5.40 -0.01
C SER A 69 -21.02 4.15 0.49
N GLU A 70 -20.29 3.05 0.72
CA GLU A 70 -20.85 1.78 1.22
C GLU A 70 -21.42 1.91 2.63
N LEU A 71 -20.81 2.75 3.48
CA LEU A 71 -21.33 3.06 4.81
C LEU A 71 -22.69 3.75 4.76
N GLU A 72 -22.85 4.73 3.87
CA GLU A 72 -24.12 5.46 3.72
C GLU A 72 -25.22 4.52 3.21
N ASP A 73 -24.92 3.66 2.22
CA ASP A 73 -25.86 2.66 1.71
C ASP A 73 -26.26 1.63 2.78
N ASN A 74 -25.30 1.16 3.57
CA ASN A 74 -25.54 0.26 4.70
C ASN A 74 -26.39 0.91 5.77
N LYS A 75 -26.09 2.17 6.13
CA LYS A 75 -26.85 2.95 7.12
C LYS A 75 -28.30 3.14 6.68
N GLN A 76 -28.53 3.49 5.42
CA GLN A 76 -29.89 3.59 4.88
C GLN A 76 -30.62 2.26 4.95
N THR A 77 -29.94 1.16 4.62
CA THR A 77 -30.51 -0.19 4.69
C THR A 77 -30.90 -0.55 6.14
N ILE A 78 -30.01 -0.30 7.10
CA ILE A 78 -30.26 -0.52 8.54
C ILE A 78 -31.43 0.34 9.04
N LEU A 79 -31.47 1.62 8.68
CA LEU A 79 -32.56 2.52 9.08
C LEU A 79 -33.91 2.06 8.53
N GLN A 80 -33.95 1.64 7.26
CA GLN A 80 -35.16 1.09 6.67
C GLN A 80 -35.58 -0.19 7.39
N GLU A 81 -34.65 -1.06 7.76
CA GLU A 81 -34.95 -2.32 8.45
C GLU A 81 -35.47 -2.08 9.87
N LEU A 82 -34.81 -1.21 10.64
CA LEU A 82 -35.27 -0.80 11.97
C LEU A 82 -36.71 -0.25 11.96
N ASN A 83 -37.07 0.51 10.92
CA ASN A 83 -38.42 1.05 10.77
C ASN A 83 -39.50 -0.02 10.51
N VAL A 84 -39.15 -1.13 9.85
CA VAL A 84 -40.10 -2.20 9.51
C VAL A 84 -40.09 -3.37 10.48
N LEU A 85 -39.09 -3.46 11.37
CA LEU A 85 -39.01 -4.49 12.40
C LEU A 85 -40.18 -4.42 13.39
N ALA A 86 -40.75 -3.24 13.63
CA ALA A 86 -41.96 -3.05 14.44
C ALA A 86 -43.17 -3.83 13.86
N ASP A 87 -43.25 -3.95 12.54
CA ASP A 87 -44.27 -4.70 11.82
C ASP A 87 -43.93 -6.20 11.68
N LYS A 88 -42.85 -6.68 12.31
CA LYS A 88 -42.28 -8.02 12.10
C LYS A 88 -41.92 -8.32 10.64
N LYS A 89 -41.64 -7.29 9.85
CA LYS A 89 -41.16 -7.40 8.47
C LYS A 89 -39.64 -7.29 8.45
N ILE A 90 -39.02 -7.88 7.44
CA ILE A 90 -37.56 -7.93 7.26
C ILE A 90 -37.25 -7.46 5.85
N ILE A 91 -36.21 -6.64 5.70
CA ILE A 91 -35.68 -6.26 4.39
C ILE A 91 -34.65 -7.32 3.98
N VAL A 92 -34.80 -7.88 2.78
CA VAL A 92 -33.96 -9.00 2.31
C VAL A 92 -32.61 -8.51 1.74
N LYS A 93 -32.38 -7.20 1.66
CA LYS A 93 -31.14 -6.62 1.12
C LYS A 93 -29.98 -6.87 2.09
N PRO A 94 -28.94 -7.62 1.68
CA PRO A 94 -27.76 -7.83 2.52
C PRO A 94 -26.95 -6.53 2.66
N LEU A 95 -26.26 -6.38 3.79
CA LEU A 95 -25.30 -5.30 3.99
C LEU A 95 -24.00 -5.60 3.23
N VAL A 96 -23.40 -4.56 2.65
CA VAL A 96 -22.16 -4.65 1.90
C VAL A 96 -20.98 -4.56 2.86
N ARG A 97 -19.99 -5.43 2.70
CA ARG A 97 -18.76 -5.36 3.49
C ARG A 97 -17.87 -4.22 2.98
N LEU A 98 -17.21 -3.54 3.90
CA LEU A 98 -16.26 -2.48 3.62
C LEU A 98 -14.93 -3.10 3.16
N ASN A 99 -14.22 -2.40 2.28
CA ASN A 99 -12.85 -2.76 1.90
C ASN A 99 -11.92 -2.57 3.10
N SER A 100 -11.08 -3.55 3.42
CA SER A 100 -10.07 -3.48 4.47
C SER A 100 -8.62 -3.59 3.95
N ASP A 101 -8.49 -3.72 2.63
CA ASP A 101 -7.22 -3.96 1.93
C ASP A 101 -6.29 -2.74 1.97
N PHE A 102 -6.80 -1.52 2.17
CA PHE A 102 -6.00 -0.29 2.34
C PHE A 102 -4.89 -0.43 3.39
N SER A 103 -5.09 -1.27 4.41
CA SER A 103 -4.09 -1.53 5.46
C SER A 103 -2.90 -2.36 4.96
N SER A 104 -3.13 -3.22 3.96
CA SER A 104 -2.07 -4.02 3.32
C SER A 104 -1.11 -3.16 2.50
N PHE A 105 -1.57 -2.02 1.97
CA PHE A 105 -0.69 -1.08 1.28
C PHE A 105 0.36 -0.48 2.21
N LEU A 106 0.04 -0.32 3.50
CA LEU A 106 1.00 0.13 4.50
C LEU A 106 2.07 -0.93 4.78
N THR A 107 1.75 -2.22 4.73
CA THR A 107 2.74 -3.27 4.98
C THR A 107 3.64 -3.50 3.77
N MET A 108 3.10 -3.38 2.56
CA MET A 108 3.87 -3.57 1.33
C MET A 108 4.73 -2.35 0.97
N ASN A 109 4.16 -1.14 1.03
CA ASN A 109 4.82 0.09 0.60
C ASN A 109 4.34 1.28 1.43
N CYS A 110 4.70 1.30 2.72
CA CYS A 110 4.36 2.38 3.64
C CYS A 110 4.83 3.75 3.10
N PRO A 111 3.91 4.66 2.74
CA PRO A 111 4.24 6.03 2.34
C PRO A 111 5.02 6.76 3.45
N SER A 112 5.92 7.66 3.06
CA SER A 112 6.80 8.38 3.99
C SER A 112 6.00 9.22 5.00
N ILE A 113 4.82 9.72 4.61
CA ILE A 113 3.94 10.48 5.50
C ILE A 113 3.54 9.68 6.75
N PHE A 114 3.29 8.37 6.62
CA PHE A 114 2.91 7.51 7.74
C PHE A 114 4.10 7.13 8.60
N LYS A 115 5.31 7.11 8.02
CA LYS A 115 6.56 6.91 8.77
C LYS A 115 6.90 8.14 9.61
N ASN A 116 6.62 9.33 9.08
CA ASN A 116 7.01 10.60 9.69
C ASN A 116 5.93 11.17 10.61
N GLN A 117 4.66 10.76 10.46
CA GLN A 117 3.52 11.26 11.25
C GLN A 117 2.82 10.10 11.97
N ALA A 118 3.28 9.80 13.19
CA ALA A 118 2.71 8.73 14.01
C ALA A 118 1.20 8.87 14.27
N THR A 119 0.70 10.11 14.31
CA THR A 119 -0.73 10.41 14.47
C THR A 119 -1.57 9.91 13.30
N LEU A 120 -1.12 10.10 12.05
CA LEU A 120 -1.81 9.59 10.86
C LEU A 120 -1.82 8.05 10.84
N LEU A 121 -0.71 7.42 11.25
CA LEU A 121 -0.64 5.97 11.33
C LEU A 121 -1.63 5.41 12.37
N GLU A 122 -1.74 6.06 13.52
CA GLU A 122 -2.68 5.67 14.58
C GLU A 122 -4.14 5.90 14.16
N GLU A 123 -4.45 7.00 13.47
CA GLU A 123 -5.78 7.24 12.87
C GLU A 123 -6.14 6.14 11.86
N MET A 124 -5.21 5.79 10.98
CA MET A 124 -5.39 4.70 10.01
C MET A 124 -5.62 3.34 10.69
N ARG A 125 -4.89 3.06 11.76
CA ARG A 125 -5.08 1.84 12.56
C ARG A 125 -6.47 1.78 13.19
N LYS A 126 -6.96 2.90 13.72
CA LYS A 126 -8.32 3.00 14.28
C LYS A 126 -9.38 2.76 13.20
N ILE A 127 -9.23 3.38 12.02
CA ILE A 127 -10.10 3.16 10.87
C ILE A 127 -10.10 1.68 10.46
N THR A 128 -8.92 1.07 10.34
CA THR A 128 -8.78 -0.36 9.99
C THR A 128 -9.51 -1.25 11.00
N LYS A 129 -9.28 -1.01 12.31
CA LYS A 129 -9.91 -1.79 13.38
C LYS A 129 -11.44 -1.68 13.34
N LEU A 130 -11.98 -0.47 13.24
CA LEU A 130 -13.42 -0.24 13.15
C LEU A 130 -14.02 -0.88 11.89
N THR A 131 -13.32 -0.80 10.76
CA THR A 131 -13.75 -1.43 9.50
C THR A 131 -13.88 -2.94 9.66
N ASN A 132 -12.89 -3.58 10.30
CA ASN A 132 -12.92 -5.01 10.56
C ASN A 132 -14.04 -5.40 11.54
N GLU A 133 -14.22 -4.64 12.63
CA GLU A 133 -15.31 -4.86 13.60
C GLU A 133 -16.69 -4.76 12.92
N ILE A 134 -16.88 -3.78 12.03
CA ILE A 134 -18.10 -3.64 11.24
C ILE A 134 -18.30 -4.85 10.33
N ASN A 135 -17.25 -5.26 9.60
CA ASN A 135 -17.33 -6.41 8.68
C ASN A 135 -17.65 -7.72 9.40
N GLU A 136 -17.05 -7.97 10.56
CA GLU A 136 -17.35 -9.13 11.41
C GLU A 136 -18.79 -9.10 11.91
N THR A 137 -19.28 -7.91 12.29
CA THR A 137 -20.67 -7.73 12.75
C THR A 137 -21.66 -7.94 11.62
N ILE A 138 -21.39 -7.41 10.41
CA ILE A 138 -22.18 -7.64 9.20
C ILE A 138 -22.26 -9.14 8.90
N GLN A 139 -21.13 -9.83 8.92
CA GLN A 139 -21.08 -11.27 8.67
C GLN A 139 -21.85 -12.06 9.74
N SER A 140 -21.68 -11.71 11.02
CA SER A 140 -22.37 -12.36 12.12
C SER A 140 -23.88 -12.16 12.04
N ARG A 141 -24.32 -10.94 11.73
CA ARG A 141 -25.72 -10.59 11.49
C ARG A 141 -26.30 -11.40 10.34
N GLU A 142 -25.62 -11.45 9.20
CA GLU A 142 -26.09 -12.17 8.02
C GLU A 142 -26.18 -13.68 8.26
N ASN A 143 -25.17 -14.25 8.94
CA ASN A 143 -25.21 -15.64 9.37
C ASN A 143 -26.40 -15.90 10.30
N TYR A 144 -26.72 -14.98 11.22
CA TYR A 144 -27.88 -15.11 12.09
C TYR A 144 -29.18 -15.03 11.28
N ARG A 145 -29.27 -14.06 10.36
CA ARG A 145 -30.41 -13.82 9.45
C ARG A 145 -30.80 -15.10 8.70
N VAL A 146 -29.82 -15.73 8.07
CA VAL A 146 -30.01 -16.92 7.22
C VAL A 146 -30.38 -18.15 8.04
N ASN A 147 -29.75 -18.36 9.20
CA ASN A 147 -29.88 -19.61 9.94
C ASN A 147 -31.00 -19.61 10.99
N ASN A 148 -31.50 -18.45 11.41
CA ASN A 148 -32.39 -18.33 12.59
C ASN A 148 -33.72 -17.62 12.29
N GLY A 149 -34.09 -17.42 11.03
CA GLY A 149 -35.30 -16.68 10.62
C GLY A 149 -36.62 -17.15 11.24
N ALA A 150 -36.71 -18.42 11.66
CA ALA A 150 -37.90 -18.99 12.29
C ALA A 150 -37.89 -18.91 13.84
N MET A 151 -36.83 -18.36 14.46
CA MET A 151 -36.72 -18.27 15.92
C MET A 151 -37.62 -17.18 16.50
N THR A 152 -38.20 -17.44 17.68
CA THR A 152 -39.08 -16.50 18.39
C THR A 152 -38.39 -15.21 18.85
N ASN A 153 -37.07 -15.23 19.03
CA ASN A 153 -36.25 -14.08 19.44
C ASN A 153 -35.54 -13.38 18.27
N TYR A 154 -35.85 -13.77 17.03
CA TYR A 154 -35.14 -13.32 15.84
C TYR A 154 -35.11 -11.79 15.69
N ASN A 155 -36.28 -11.13 15.74
CA ASN A 155 -36.38 -9.68 15.55
C ASN A 155 -35.57 -8.90 16.60
N ASN A 156 -35.65 -9.30 17.87
CA ASN A 156 -34.91 -8.65 18.95
C ASN A 156 -33.39 -8.78 18.74
N ARG A 157 -32.92 -9.94 18.25
CA ARG A 157 -31.49 -10.16 17.99
C ARG A 157 -31.01 -9.36 16.79
N ILE A 158 -31.79 -9.30 15.71
CA ILE A 158 -31.47 -8.47 14.54
C ILE A 158 -31.40 -6.99 14.94
N GLN A 159 -32.36 -6.50 15.74
CA GLN A 159 -32.33 -5.14 16.25
C GLN A 159 -31.05 -4.82 17.02
N ILE A 160 -30.58 -5.72 17.89
CA ILE A 160 -29.32 -5.52 18.62
C ILE A 160 -28.13 -5.42 17.66
N TYR A 161 -28.08 -6.27 16.63
CA TYR A 161 -27.02 -6.17 15.60
C TYR A 161 -27.07 -4.83 14.87
N ASP A 162 -28.27 -4.37 14.50
CA ASP A 162 -28.49 -3.13 13.79
C ASP A 162 -28.10 -1.90 14.62
N GLU A 163 -28.42 -1.89 15.91
CA GLU A 163 -27.99 -0.84 16.85
C GLU A 163 -26.46 -0.82 17.04
N ILE A 164 -25.83 -1.99 17.16
CA ILE A 164 -24.35 -2.08 17.24
C ILE A 164 -23.71 -1.56 15.95
N LEU A 165 -24.22 -1.98 14.79
CA LEU A 165 -23.73 -1.52 13.48
C LEU A 165 -23.90 -0.02 13.32
N GLN A 166 -25.06 0.53 13.66
CA GLN A 166 -25.30 1.97 13.55
C GLN A 166 -24.31 2.78 14.39
N ASN A 167 -24.03 2.34 15.63
CA ASN A 167 -23.05 2.99 16.49
C ASN A 167 -21.62 2.92 15.91
N SER A 168 -21.23 1.77 15.35
CA SER A 168 -19.91 1.61 14.72
C SER A 168 -19.78 2.43 13.43
N ILE A 169 -20.82 2.48 12.62
CA ILE A 169 -20.89 3.30 11.40
C ILE A 169 -20.72 4.79 11.76
N LEU A 170 -21.44 5.30 12.76
CA LEU A 170 -21.32 6.70 13.19
C LEU A 170 -19.89 7.04 13.66
N ARG A 171 -19.24 6.14 14.39
CA ARG A 171 -17.83 6.33 14.81
C ARG A 171 -16.90 6.42 13.60
N LEU A 172 -17.13 5.60 12.59
CA LEU A 172 -16.31 5.55 11.40
C LEU A 172 -16.57 6.76 10.48
N GLU A 173 -17.81 7.22 10.35
CA GLU A 173 -18.21 8.45 9.63
C GLU A 173 -17.55 9.71 10.22
N MET A 174 -17.32 9.76 11.54
CA MET A 174 -16.64 10.90 12.16
C MET A 174 -15.14 10.95 11.84
N LEU A 175 -14.50 9.79 11.59
CA LEU A 175 -13.05 9.70 11.44
C LEU A 175 -12.61 9.73 9.96
N MET A 176 -13.35 9.05 9.10
CA MET A 176 -12.89 8.77 7.73
C MET A 176 -12.81 10.00 6.82
N PRO A 177 -13.80 10.92 6.79
CA PRO A 177 -13.77 12.08 5.88
C PRO A 177 -12.60 13.03 6.16
N ASP A 178 -12.33 13.30 7.43
CA ASP A 178 -11.19 14.15 7.83
C ASP A 178 -9.85 13.48 7.46
N PHE A 179 -9.76 12.17 7.68
CA PHE A 179 -8.57 11.40 7.32
C PHE A 179 -8.32 11.36 5.80
N VAL A 180 -9.37 11.17 4.98
CA VAL A 180 -9.28 11.26 3.51
C VAL A 180 -8.79 12.64 3.08
N LYS A 181 -9.31 13.72 3.69
CA LYS A 181 -8.87 15.08 3.41
C LYS A 181 -7.38 15.28 3.73
N LYS A 182 -6.92 14.78 4.88
CA LYS A 182 -5.49 14.81 5.27
C LYS A 182 -4.61 14.05 4.26
N ILE A 183 -5.04 12.88 3.78
CA ILE A 183 -4.29 12.13 2.77
C ILE A 183 -4.23 12.91 1.45
N LYS A 184 -5.36 13.43 0.96
CA LYS A 184 -5.41 14.18 -0.30
C LYS A 184 -4.54 15.44 -0.30
N ALA A 185 -4.39 16.08 0.85
CA ALA A 185 -3.47 17.21 1.02
C ALA A 185 -2.00 16.84 0.75
N HIS A 186 -1.61 15.56 0.89
CA HIS A 186 -0.25 15.08 0.62
C HIS A 186 -0.09 14.51 -0.81
N ILE A 187 -1.17 14.39 -1.59
CA ILE A 187 -1.15 13.96 -2.99
C ILE A 187 -0.93 15.14 -3.94
N SER A 188 -1.39 16.33 -3.51
CA SER A 188 -1.36 17.59 -4.24
C SER A 188 0.04 18.20 -4.21
#